data_AF-A0A1F8U4E5-F1
#
_entry.id   AF-A0A1F8U4E5-F1
#
_cell.length_a   1.000
_cell.length_b   1.000
_cell.length_c   1.000
_cell.angle_alpha   90.00
_cell.angle_beta   90.00
_cell.angle_gamma   90.00
#
_symmetry.space_group_name_H-M   'P 1'
#
loop_
_entity.id
_entity.type
_entity.pdbx_description
1 polymer ?
#
loop_
_entity_poly.entity_id
_entity_poly.type
_entity_poly.pdbx_seq_one_letter_code
_entity_poly.pdbx_strand_id
1 'polypeptide(L)' 'MKTVMKPGNPILEVYRNCGMLLRSKNPDVVKIVNKYLNVVSTAGHELASNLSVSEETQANLNMELMPIEKYVQYISK' A
#
# COMPACT_ATOMS: atom_id res chain seq x y z
N MET A 1 -17.09 -35.14 -1.54
CA MET A 1 -16.94 -33.88 -2.28
C MET A 1 -15.72 -33.15 -1.73
N LYS A 2 -14.75 -32.78 -2.57
CA LYS A 2 -13.65 -31.90 -2.15
C LYS A 2 -14.22 -30.49 -2.06
N THR A 3 -14.35 -29.96 -0.86
CA THR A 3 -14.75 -28.57 -0.63
C THR A 3 -13.61 -27.69 -1.14
N VAL A 4 -13.77 -27.15 -2.35
CA VAL A 4 -12.86 -26.13 -2.87
C VAL A 4 -13.16 -24.88 -2.04
N MET A 5 -12.20 -24.49 -1.19
CA MET A 5 -12.24 -23.23 -0.47
C MET A 5 -12.48 -22.13 -1.52
N LYS A 6 -13.61 -21.40 -1.42
CA LYS A 6 -13.87 -20.25 -2.30
C LYS A 6 -12.61 -19.37 -2.22
N PRO A 7 -11.97 -18.98 -3.34
CA PRO A 7 -10.97 -17.93 -3.27
C PRO A 7 -11.68 -16.75 -2.59
N GLY A 8 -11.11 -16.25 -1.50
CA GLY A 8 -11.60 -15.00 -0.94
C GLY A 8 -11.67 -13.99 -2.08
N ASN A 9 -12.71 -13.17 -2.13
CA ASN A 9 -12.72 -12.00 -2.99
C ASN A 9 -12.05 -10.90 -2.17
N PRO A 10 -10.72 -10.74 -2.21
CA PRO A 10 -10.05 -9.70 -1.46
C PRO A 10 -10.63 -8.37 -1.93
N ILE A 11 -11.21 -7.63 -0.99
CA ILE A 11 -11.77 -6.31 -1.29
C ILE A 11 -10.63 -5.33 -1.60
N LEU A 12 -9.42 -5.62 -1.09
CA LEU A 12 -8.21 -4.86 -1.38
C LEU A 12 -6.96 -5.74 -1.18
N GLU A 13 -6.10 -5.83 -2.19
CA GLU A 13 -4.74 -6.38 -2.05
C GLU A 13 -3.72 -5.27 -2.30
N VAL A 14 -2.81 -5.06 -1.33
CA VAL A 14 -1.84 -3.98 -1.37
C VAL A 14 -0.45 -4.56 -1.55
N TYR A 15 0.02 -4.63 -2.81
CA TYR A 15 1.38 -5.06 -3.13
C TYR A 15 2.28 -3.86 -3.41
N ARG A 16 3.47 -3.87 -2.80
CA ARG A 16 4.47 -2.84 -3.02
C ARG A 16 5.84 -3.47 -3.25
N ASN A 17 6.41 -3.19 -4.42
CA ASN A 17 7.79 -3.53 -4.78
C ASN A 17 8.83 -2.86 -3.85
N CYS A 18 8.47 -1.70 -3.27
CA CYS A 18 9.36 -0.93 -2.40
C CYS A 18 9.13 -1.18 -0.90
N GLY A 19 8.77 -2.40 -0.49
CA GLY A 19 8.42 -2.72 0.90
C GLY A 19 9.51 -2.39 1.94
N MET A 20 10.78 -2.35 1.54
CA MET A 20 11.88 -1.93 2.43
C MET A 20 11.77 -0.47 2.89
N LEU A 21 11.13 0.39 2.09
CA LEU A 21 10.93 1.80 2.45
C LEU A 21 10.11 1.95 3.73
N LEU A 22 9.20 1.01 4.00
CA LEU A 22 8.36 1.00 5.22
C LEU A 22 9.18 0.92 6.52
N ARG A 23 10.42 0.44 6.45
CA ARG A 23 11.34 0.33 7.59
C ARG A 23 12.44 1.40 7.58
N SER A 24 12.40 2.33 6.63
CA SER A 24 13.41 3.37 6.49
C SER A 24 13.45 4.30 7.70
N LYS A 25 14.64 4.72 8.10
CA LYS A 25 14.86 5.81 9.06
C LYS A 25 15.21 7.14 8.38
N ASN A 26 15.31 7.16 7.05
CA ASN A 26 15.60 8.38 6.30
C ASN A 26 14.39 9.33 6.39
N PRO A 27 14.54 10.56 6.92
CA PRO A 27 13.42 11.48 7.13
C PRO A 27 12.58 11.75 5.89
N ASP A 28 13.20 11.82 4.71
CA ASP A 28 12.49 12.10 3.46
C ASP A 28 11.67 10.90 3.00
N VAL A 29 12.19 9.69 3.19
CA VAL A 29 11.46 8.44 2.91
C VAL A 29 10.31 8.27 3.90
N VAL A 30 10.55 8.54 5.18
CA VAL A 30 9.53 8.43 6.24
C VAL A 30 8.34 9.34 5.96
N LYS A 31 8.55 10.57 5.47
CA LYS A 31 7.44 11.47 5.10
C LYS A 31 6.54 10.86 4.02
N ILE A 32 7.13 10.29 2.97
CA ILE A 32 6.38 9.69 1.86
C ILE A 32 5.65 8.42 2.33
N VAL A 33 6.32 7.59 3.12
CA VAL A 33 5.73 6.39 3.73
C VAL A 33 4.56 6.76 4.64
N ASN A 34 4.70 7.77 5.49
CA ASN A 34 3.61 8.20 6.38
C ASN A 34 2.41 8.71 5.59
N LYS A 35 2.63 9.46 4.50
CA LYS A 35 1.53 9.86 3.60
C LYS A 35 0.80 8.63 3.06
N TYR A 36 1.54 7.62 2.62
CA TYR A 36 0.95 6.38 2.13
C TYR A 36 0.22 5.58 3.22
N LEU A 37 0.78 5.47 4.42
CA LEU A 37 0.14 4.79 5.56
C LEU A 37 -1.17 5.48 5.96
N ASN A 38 -1.26 6.81 5.85
CA ASN A 38 -2.52 7.53 6.05
C ASN A 38 -3.57 7.11 5.02
N VAL A 39 -3.20 6.94 3.75
CA VAL A 39 -4.12 6.44 2.70
C VAL A 39 -4.58 5.02 3.02
N VAL A 40 -3.68 4.14 3.47
CA VAL A 40 -4.03 2.78 3.91
C VAL A 40 -5.00 2.82 5.09
N SER A 41 -4.80 3.73 6.05
CA SER A 41 -5.72 3.92 7.17
C SER A 41 -7.10 4.41 6.70
N THR A 42 -7.14 5.35 5.76
CA THR A 42 -8.40 5.82 5.15
C THR A 42 -9.11 4.68 4.43
N ALA A 43 -8.40 3.89 3.63
CA ALA A 43 -8.98 2.73 2.95
C ALA A 43 -9.56 1.72 3.95
N GLY A 44 -8.86 1.46 5.06
CA GLY A 44 -9.37 0.60 6.14
C GLY A 44 -10.64 1.17 6.78
N HIS A 45 -10.70 2.48 7.00
CA HIS A 45 -11.89 3.14 7.54
C HIS A 45 -13.09 3.08 6.57
N GLU A 46 -12.87 3.36 5.29
CA GLU A 46 -13.90 3.27 4.26
C GLU A 46 -14.43 1.83 4.13
N LEU A 47 -13.53 0.84 4.13
CA LEU A 47 -13.92 -0.57 4.12
C LEU A 47 -14.76 -0.96 5.34
N ALA A 48 -14.35 -0.54 6.53
CA ALA A 48 -15.08 -0.84 7.76
C ALA A 48 -16.47 -0.16 7.82
N SER A 49 -16.60 1.01 7.20
CA SER A 49 -17.82 1.82 7.27
C SER A 49 -18.80 1.51 6.13
N ASN A 50 -18.28 1.33 4.92
CA ASN A 50 -19.05 1.32 3.69
C ASN A 50 -18.93 0.01 2.89
N LEU A 51 -18.09 -0.93 3.33
CA LEU A 51 -17.73 -2.15 2.59
C LEU A 51 -17.17 -1.89 1.18
N SER A 52 -16.68 -0.67 0.95
CA SER A 52 -16.11 -0.22 -0.33
C SER A 52 -15.01 0.81 -0.08
N VAL A 53 -14.18 1.03 -1.10
CA VAL A 53 -13.12 2.05 -1.11
C VAL A 53 -13.47 3.05 -2.21
N SER A 54 -13.25 4.34 -1.95
CA SER A 54 -13.49 5.40 -2.93
C SER A 54 -12.45 5.35 -4.07
N GLU A 55 -12.82 5.83 -5.25
CA GLU A 55 -11.90 5.90 -6.40
C GLU A 55 -10.66 6.75 -6.09
N GLU A 56 -10.83 7.82 -5.32
CA GLU A 56 -9.72 8.67 -4.86
C GLU A 56 -8.76 7.89 -3.95
N THR A 57 -9.29 7.18 -2.95
CA THR A 57 -8.47 6.35 -2.06
C THR A 57 -7.78 5.24 -2.85
N GLN A 58 -8.46 4.63 -3.82
CA GLN A 58 -7.87 3.60 -4.69
C GLN A 58 -6.76 4.15 -5.59
N ALA A 59 -6.93 5.34 -6.16
CA ALA A 59 -5.87 6.02 -6.91
C ALA A 59 -4.66 6.34 -6.02
N ASN A 60 -4.91 6.85 -4.80
CA ASN A 60 -3.87 7.17 -3.83
C ASN A 60 -3.12 5.93 -3.32
N LEU A 61 -3.78 4.76 -3.21
CA LEU A 61 -3.10 3.50 -2.87
C LEU A 61 -2.07 3.09 -3.94
N ASN A 62 -2.31 3.49 -5.19
CA ASN A 62 -1.41 3.26 -6.32
C ASN A 62 -0.31 4.33 -6.49
N MET A 63 -0.23 5.32 -5.58
CA MET A 63 0.80 6.36 -5.66
C MET A 63 2.21 5.77 -5.72
N GLU A 64 3.14 6.41 -6.40
CA GLU A 64 4.54 6.03 -6.36
C GLU A 64 5.18 6.49 -5.02
N LEU A 65 5.86 5.57 -4.31
CA LEU A 65 6.60 5.93 -3.08
C LEU A 65 8.01 6.46 -3.39
N MET A 66 8.62 5.87 -4.41
CA MET A 66 9.96 6.22 -4.89
C MET A 66 10.11 5.65 -6.29
N PRO A 67 10.66 6.42 -7.25
CA PRO A 67 11.01 5.90 -8.56
C PRO A 67 11.90 4.66 -8.45
N ILE A 68 11.70 3.67 -9.33
CA ILE A 68 12.39 2.37 -9.24
C ILE A 68 13.90 2.55 -9.28
N GLU A 69 14.42 3.42 -10.14
CA GLU A 69 15.85 3.68 -10.28
C GLU A 69 16.43 4.22 -8.97
N LYS A 70 15.70 5.14 -8.33
CA LYS A 70 16.08 5.72 -7.04
C LYS A 70 15.96 4.69 -5.91
N TYR A 71 14.98 3.80 -5.98
CA TYR A 71 14.82 2.71 -5.02
C TYR A 71 15.98 1.70 -5.11
N VAL A 72 16.37 1.30 -6.32
CA VAL A 72 17.54 0.42 -6.54
C VAL A 72 18.80 1.06 -5.96
N GLN A 73 19.03 2.35 -6.21
CA GLN A 73 20.16 3.08 -5.61
C GLN A 73 20.06 3.16 -4.08
N TYR A 74 18.85 3.29 -3.55
CA TYR A 74 18.60 3.40 -2.12
C TYR A 74 18.90 2.09 -1.37
N ILE A 75 18.52 0.94 -1.93
CA ILE A 75 18.76 -0.38 -1.30
C ILE A 75 20.13 -0.98 -1.60
N SER A 76 20.84 -0.47 -2.60
CA SER A 76 22.20 -0.92 -2.95
C SER A 76 23.31 -0.28 -2.10
N LYS A 77 22.94 0.56 -1.13
CA LYS A 77 23.84 1.15 -0.13
C LYS A 77 23.86 0.33 1.14
#